data_AF-A0A377ZF42-F1
#
_entry.id   AF-A0A377ZF42-F1
#
_cell.length_a   1.000
_cell.length_b   1.000
_cell.length_c   1.000
_cell.angle_alpha   90.00
_cell.angle_beta   90.00
_cell.angle_gamma   90.00
#
_symmetry.space_group_name_H-M   'P 1'
#
loop_
_entity.id
_entity.type
_entity.pdbx_description
1 polymer ?
#
loop_
_entity_poly.entity_id
_entity_poly.type
_entity_poly.pdbx_seq_one_letter_code
_entity_poly.pdbx_strand_id
1 'polypeptide(L)'
;MEHFLALTLAGRLPHHFHGETAHFRWHWLGKGILELTPHARCERGLVLSCAIHGNETAPVEIVDQLVQRLVREALPAALAAAGDRRQPTSAAGE
;
A
#
# COMPACT_ATOMS: atom_id res chain seq x y z
N MET A 1 -11.36 -5.32 4.86
CA MET A 1 -10.03 -4.69 4.96
C MET A 1 -10.00 -3.40 5.81
N GLU A 2 -11.09 -2.61 5.89
CA GLU A 2 -11.14 -1.25 6.48
C GLU A 2 -10.68 -1.06 7.95
N HIS A 3 -10.24 -2.10 8.65
CA HIS A 3 -9.89 -2.06 10.07
C HIS A 3 -8.50 -2.65 10.36
N PHE A 4 -7.54 -2.55 9.43
CA PHE A 4 -6.22 -3.16 9.58
C PHE A 4 -5.47 -2.74 10.85
N LEU A 5 -5.29 -1.43 11.07
CA LEU A 5 -4.58 -0.95 12.26
C LEU A 5 -5.32 -1.32 13.55
N ALA A 6 -6.63 -1.08 13.60
CA ALA A 6 -7.46 -1.36 14.77
C ALA A 6 -7.41 -2.84 15.19
N LEU A 7 -7.50 -3.76 14.24
CA LEU A 7 -7.43 -5.20 14.51
C LEU A 7 -6.01 -5.65 14.87
N THR A 8 -4.98 -5.08 14.25
CA THR A 8 -3.57 -5.33 14.59
C THR A 8 -3.27 -4.94 16.04
N LEU A 9 -3.68 -3.73 16.46
CA LEU A 9 -3.50 -3.24 17.82
C LEU A 9 -4.30 -4.06 18.85
N ALA A 10 -5.52 -4.46 18.50
CA ALA A 10 -6.35 -5.30 19.35
C ALA A 10 -5.89 -6.77 19.43
N GLY A 11 -4.88 -7.18 18.64
CA GLY A 11 -4.45 -8.57 18.54
C GLY A 11 -5.55 -9.51 18.02
N ARG A 12 -6.50 -8.97 17.25
CA ARG A 12 -7.64 -9.73 16.69
C ARG A 12 -7.39 -10.07 15.23
N LEU A 13 -7.87 -11.23 14.83
CA LEU A 13 -7.84 -11.69 13.44
C LEU A 13 -9.02 -11.10 12.66
N PRO A 14 -8.90 -10.96 11.32
CA PRO A 14 -10.00 -10.51 10.51
C PRO A 14 -10.96 -11.68 10.29
N HIS A 15 -12.19 -11.39 9.83
CA HIS A 15 -13.07 -12.44 9.32
C HIS A 15 -12.60 -12.99 7.97
N HIS A 16 -11.92 -12.15 7.17
CA HIS A 16 -11.40 -12.49 5.86
C HIS A 16 -9.92 -12.13 5.78
N PHE A 17 -9.08 -13.10 5.42
CA PHE A 17 -7.65 -12.89 5.28
C PHE A 17 -7.26 -12.36 3.91
N HIS A 18 -8.10 -12.53 2.89
CA HIS A 18 -7.84 -12.02 1.56
C HIS A 18 -9.13 -11.51 0.93
N GLY A 19 -8.99 -10.74 -0.13
CA GLY A 19 -10.09 -10.27 -0.95
C GLY A 19 -9.58 -9.39 -2.09
N GLU A 20 -10.51 -8.82 -2.84
CA GLU A 20 -10.19 -8.01 -4.01
C GLU A 20 -11.07 -6.76 -4.06
N THR A 21 -10.53 -5.71 -4.68
CA THR A 21 -11.25 -4.50 -5.10
C THR A 21 -11.26 -4.44 -6.62
N ALA A 22 -11.84 -3.38 -7.19
CA ALA A 22 -11.74 -3.11 -8.62
C ALA A 22 -10.29 -2.91 -9.12
N HIS A 23 -9.34 -2.62 -8.22
CA HIS A 23 -8.00 -2.18 -8.59
C HIS A 23 -6.86 -3.06 -8.06
N PHE A 24 -7.07 -3.80 -6.96
CA PHE A 24 -6.03 -4.62 -6.36
C PHE A 24 -6.61 -5.80 -5.57
N ARG A 25 -5.79 -6.83 -5.40
CA ARG A 25 -5.97 -7.87 -4.39
C ARG A 25 -5.29 -7.46 -3.09
N TRP A 26 -5.84 -7.89 -1.96
CA TRP A 26 -5.24 -7.68 -0.65
C TRP A 26 -5.16 -8.99 0.12
N HIS A 27 -4.12 -9.13 0.93
CA HIS A 27 -3.87 -10.31 1.77
C HIS A 27 -3.28 -9.89 3.13
N TRP A 28 -3.90 -10.34 4.21
CA TRP A 28 -3.30 -10.37 5.55
C TRP A 28 -2.42 -11.59 5.68
N LEU A 29 -1.12 -11.37 5.55
CA LEU A 29 -0.11 -12.41 5.72
C LEU A 29 0.11 -12.77 7.20
N GLY A 30 -0.23 -11.86 8.12
CA GLY A 30 -0.08 -12.06 9.55
C GLY A 30 -0.43 -10.83 10.36
N LYS A 31 -0.19 -10.89 11.68
CA LYS A 31 -0.43 -9.75 12.58
C LYS A 31 0.43 -8.56 12.15
N GLY A 32 -0.21 -7.46 11.78
CA GLY A 32 0.49 -6.25 11.32
C GLY A 32 1.17 -6.38 9.96
N ILE A 33 0.87 -7.42 9.17
CA ILE A 33 1.44 -7.62 7.83
C ILE A 33 0.31 -7.67 6.81
N LEU A 34 0.30 -6.68 5.93
CA LEU A 34 -0.68 -6.52 4.86
C LEU A 34 0.06 -6.39 3.52
N GLU A 35 -0.34 -7.22 2.56
CA GLU A 35 0.11 -7.16 1.18
C GLU A 35 -1.01 -6.63 0.28
N LEU A 36 -0.65 -5.72 -0.63
CA LEU A 36 -1.52 -5.18 -1.67
C LEU A 36 -0.88 -5.46 -3.03
N THR A 37 -1.61 -6.16 -3.90
CA THR A 37 -1.16 -6.49 -5.26
C THR A 37 -2.09 -5.84 -6.27
N PRO A 38 -1.66 -4.78 -6.97
CA PRO A 38 -2.46 -4.19 -8.04
C PRO A 38 -2.79 -5.20 -9.14
N HIS A 39 -3.98 -5.09 -9.74
CA HIS A 39 -4.35 -5.89 -10.91
C HIS A 39 -3.56 -5.44 -12.16
N ALA A 40 -3.22 -4.16 -12.21
CA ALA A 40 -2.34 -3.61 -13.23
C ALA A 40 -0.90 -4.11 -13.03
N ARG A 41 -0.17 -4.29 -14.13
CA ARG A 41 1.24 -4.70 -14.08
C ARG A 41 2.07 -3.63 -13.35
N CYS A 42 2.86 -4.07 -12.37
CA CYS A 42 3.83 -3.23 -11.68
C CYS A 42 5.25 -3.68 -12.02
N GLU A 43 6.16 -2.73 -12.17
CA GLU A 43 7.59 -3.00 -12.40
C GLU A 43 8.42 -3.01 -11.11
N ARG A 44 7.82 -2.54 -10.01
CA ARG A 44 8.48 -2.38 -8.71
C ARG A 44 7.54 -2.80 -7.58
N GLY A 45 8.12 -3.30 -6.51
CA GLY A 45 7.46 -3.51 -5.21
C GLY A 45 7.91 -2.45 -4.21
N LEU A 46 7.06 -2.17 -3.21
CA LEU A 46 7.35 -1.27 -2.11
C LEU A 46 7.00 -1.97 -0.80
N VAL A 47 7.90 -1.89 0.18
CA VAL A 47 7.65 -2.33 1.56
C VAL A 47 7.71 -1.10 2.45
N LEU A 48 6.64 -0.86 3.21
CA LEU A 48 6.56 0.18 4.23
C LEU A 48 6.53 -0.47 5.61
N SER A 49 7.55 -0.18 6.42
CA SER A 49 7.63 -0.61 7.82
C SER A 49 7.60 0.60 8.75
N CYS A 50 6.82 0.53 9.82
CA CYS A 50 6.72 1.54 10.86
C CYS A 50 6.55 0.88 12.23
N ALA A 51 6.67 1.67 13.32
CA ALA A 51 6.60 1.19 14.70
C ALA A 51 7.58 0.05 15.03
N ILE A 52 8.82 0.14 14.51
CA ILE A 52 9.92 -0.71 15.00
C ILE A 52 10.15 -0.44 16.49
N HIS A 53 10.03 0.83 16.89
CA HIS A 53 9.82 1.22 18.28
C HIS A 53 8.34 1.53 18.53
N GLY A 54 7.78 1.02 19.63
CA GLY A 54 6.34 1.08 19.91
C GLY A 54 5.80 2.50 20.20
N ASN A 55 6.67 3.47 20.43
CA ASN A 55 6.30 4.87 20.68
C ASN A 55 6.33 5.75 19.41
N GLU A 56 6.75 5.23 18.25
CA GLU A 56 6.78 5.97 16.99
C GLU A 56 5.42 5.90 16.28
N THR A 57 4.44 6.65 16.78
CA THR A 57 3.06 6.58 16.26
C THR A 57 2.85 7.36 14.97
N ALA A 58 3.56 8.47 14.75
CA ALA A 58 3.33 9.32 13.58
C ALA A 58 3.52 8.57 12.23
N PRO A 59 4.58 7.75 12.03
CA PRO A 59 4.68 6.92 10.83
C PRO A 59 3.54 5.90 10.68
N VAL A 60 3.04 5.34 11.79
CA VAL A 60 1.92 4.38 11.79
C VAL A 60 0.63 5.06 11.30
N GLU A 61 0.34 6.26 11.82
CA GLU A 61 -0.84 7.04 11.44
C GLU A 61 -0.82 7.42 9.96
N ILE A 62 0.35 7.79 9.43
CA ILE A 62 0.52 8.09 8.00
C ILE A 62 0.26 6.85 7.15
N VAL A 63 0.81 5.69 7.53
CA VAL A 63 0.61 4.43 6.79
C VAL A 63 -0.85 4.00 6.83
N ASP A 64 -1.52 4.09 7.98
CA ASP A 64 -2.95 3.75 8.09
C ASP A 64 -3.80 4.66 7.19
N GLN A 65 -3.55 5.98 7.19
CA GLN A 65 -4.25 6.90 6.29
C GLN A 65 -4.03 6.56 4.81
N LEU A 66 -2.82 6.18 4.40
CA LEU A 66 -2.54 5.76 3.02
C LEU A 66 -3.31 4.49 2.67
N VAL A 67 -3.31 3.48 3.55
CA VAL A 67 -4.09 2.25 3.36
C VAL A 67 -5.58 2.55 3.25
N GLN A 68 -6.14 3.36 4.15
CA GLN A 68 -7.54 3.76 4.12
C GLN A 68 -7.90 4.46 2.80
N ARG A 69 -7.04 5.34 2.30
CA ARG A 69 -7.25 6.03 1.02
C ARG A 69 -7.21 5.09 -0.18
N LEU A 70 -6.32 4.08 -0.18
CA LEU A 70 -6.29 3.05 -1.22
C LEU A 70 -7.57 2.20 -1.20
N VAL A 71 -8.03 1.78 -0.03
CA VAL A 71 -9.23 0.95 0.14
C VAL A 71 -10.50 1.69 -0.25
N ARG A 72 -10.59 2.98 0.07
CA ARG A 72 -11.72 3.84 -0.28
C ARG A 72 -11.67 4.35 -1.72
N GLU A 73 -10.70 3.87 -2.52
CA GLU A 73 -10.47 4.29 -3.90
C GLU A 73 -10.22 5.82 -4.05
N ALA A 74 -9.87 6.48 -2.95
CA ALA A 74 -9.50 7.90 -2.89
C ALA A 74 -8.04 8.16 -3.31
N LEU A 75 -7.32 7.10 -3.70
CA LEU A 75 -6.01 7.14 -4.31
C LEU A 75 -5.92 6.04 -5.39
N PRO A 76 -5.59 6.37 -6.65
CA PRO A 76 -5.33 5.36 -7.67
C PRO A 76 -4.21 4.41 -7.23
N ALA A 77 -4.45 3.09 -7.31
CA ALA A 77 -3.42 2.08 -7.03
C ALA A 77 -2.15 2.25 -7.90
N ALA A 78 -2.27 2.93 -9.04
CA ALA A 78 -1.18 3.22 -9.98
C ALA A 78 -0.19 4.32 -9.55
N LEU A 79 -0.41 5.04 -8.44
CA LEU A 79 0.50 6.13 -8.03
C LEU A 79 1.87 5.68 -7.47
N ALA A 80 2.14 4.38 -7.37
CA ALA A 80 3.51 3.87 -7.17
C ALA A 80 4.36 3.84 -8.47
N ALA A 81 3.75 4.05 -9.65
CA ALA A 81 4.44 4.00 -10.95
C ALA A 81 4.93 5.37 -11.44
N ALA A 82 4.45 6.49 -10.89
CA ALA A 82 4.72 7.84 -11.40
C ALA A 82 6.11 8.42 -11.04
N GLY A 83 7.14 7.58 -11.00
CA GLY A 83 8.52 7.95 -10.68
C GLY A 83 9.49 7.97 -11.86
N ASP A 84 9.12 7.49 -13.05
CA ASP A 84 10.01 7.53 -14.22
C ASP A 84 9.54 8.58 -15.23
N ARG A 85 9.81 9.86 -14.92
CA ARG A 85 9.87 10.91 -15.94
C ARG A 85 11.28 10.93 -16.54
N ARG A 86 11.68 9.88 -17.26
CA ARG A 86 12.77 10.01 -18.23
C ARG A 86 12.28 10.89 -19.38
N GLN A 87 12.73 12.14 -19.39
CA GLN A 87 12.66 13.01 -20.56
C GLN A 87 13.24 12.25 -21.77
N PRO A 88 12.57 12.26 -22.94
CA PRO A 88 13.23 11.81 -24.15
C PRO A 88 14.37 12.80 -24.43
N THR A 89 15.60 12.31 -24.39
CA THR A 89 16.75 13.03 -24.91
C THR A 89 16.50 13.23 -26.40
N SER A 90 16.21 14.47 -26.81
CA SER A 90 16.26 14.87 -28.21
C SER A 90 17.65 14.58 -28.73
N ALA A 91 17.77 13.54 -29.55
CA ALA A 91 18.97 13.32 -30.34
C ALA A 91 19.01 14.41 -31.41
N ALA A 92 19.85 15.42 -31.17
CA ALA A 92 20.36 16.27 -32.23
C ALA A 92 21.12 15.37 -33.21
N GLY A 93 20.75 15.45 -34.49
CA GLY A 93 21.40 14.69 -35.55
C GLY A 93 20.66 14.81 -36.88
N GLU A 94 20.69 16.01 -37.46
CA GLU A 94 21.10 16.30 -38.84
C GLU A 94 21.33 17.80 -39.02
#